data_AF-A0A1Q2D0Q2-F1
#
_entry.id   AF-A0A1Q2D0Q2-F1
#
_cell.length_a   1.000
_cell.length_b   1.000
_cell.length_c   1.000
_cell.angle_alpha   90.00
_cell.angle_beta   90.00
_cell.angle_gamma   90.00
#
_symmetry.space_group_name_H-M   'P 1'
#
loop_
_entity.id
_entity.type
_entity.pdbx_description
1 polymer ?
#
loop_
_entity_poly.entity_id
_entity_poly.type
_entity_poly.pdbx_seq_one_letter_code
_entity_poly.pdbx_strand_id
1 'polypeptide(L)'
;MTLPQWLTTIFVIVEYVMKIIAIGVVPENRRPSSSSAWLLLILFLPVIGFPLYWLIGSPWVRGRRQKIQEQSDEVIKRHTEGLPLVPEGAHASPALERILHMNRALTSMPCMTGEVLGMHGEAAET
;
A
#
# COMPACT_ATOMS: atom_id res chain seq x y z
N MET A 1 0.84 30.81 38.80
CA MET A 1 -0.62 30.74 38.61
C MET A 1 -0.96 29.29 38.37
N THR A 2 -1.65 28.62 39.29
CA THR A 2 -2.06 27.22 39.13
C THR A 2 -3.17 27.16 38.08
N LEU A 3 -3.02 26.29 37.08
CA LEU A 3 -4.09 26.05 36.11
C LEU A 3 -5.29 25.46 36.86
N PRO A 4 -6.53 25.86 36.51
CA PRO A 4 -7.71 25.30 37.12
C PRO A 4 -7.82 23.80 36.82
N GLN A 5 -8.17 23.01 37.83
CA GLN A 5 -8.12 21.54 37.78
C GLN A 5 -8.97 20.94 36.65
N TRP A 6 -10.12 21.54 36.33
CA TRP A 6 -10.96 21.10 35.22
C TRP A 6 -10.25 21.23 33.86
N LEU A 7 -9.42 22.27 33.67
CA LEU A 7 -8.68 22.49 32.43
C LEU A 7 -7.60 21.42 32.26
N THR A 8 -6.90 21.08 33.34
CA THR A 8 -5.92 19.99 33.32
C THR A 8 -6.56 18.64 33.03
N THR A 9 -7.74 18.36 33.59
CA THR A 9 -8.47 17.12 33.31
C THR A 9 -8.91 17.03 31.85
N ILE A 10 -9.48 18.10 31.30
CA ILE A 10 -9.91 18.14 29.90
C ILE A 10 -8.70 17.95 28.97
N PHE A 11 -7.59 18.61 29.26
CA PHE A 11 -6.38 18.49 28.46
C PHE A 11 -5.90 17.04 28.39
N VAL A 12 -5.82 16.36 29.54
CA VAL A 12 -5.43 14.94 29.62
C VAL A 12 -6.40 14.06 28.83
N ILE A 13 -7.72 14.25 28.98
CA ILE A 13 -8.73 13.46 28.24
C ILE A 13 -8.54 13.62 26.73
N VAL A 14 -8.41 14.86 26.25
CA VAL A 14 -8.21 15.16 24.83
C VAL A 14 -6.91 14.51 24.32
N GLU A 15 -5.85 14.54 25.11
CA GLU A 15 -4.57 13.91 24.80
C GLU A 15 -4.70 12.39 24.57
N TYR A 16 -5.39 11.69 25.47
CA TYR A 16 -5.61 10.25 25.35
C TYR A 16 -6.55 9.91 24.20
N VAL A 17 -7.60 10.69 23.98
CA VAL A 17 -8.52 10.51 22.85
C VAL A 17 -7.76 10.61 21.52
N MET A 18 -6.87 11.61 21.37
CA MET A 18 -6.03 11.74 20.16
C MET A 18 -5.14 10.51 19.93
N LYS A 19 -4.53 9.96 20.99
CA LYS A 19 -3.69 8.74 20.90
C LYS A 19 -4.50 7.53 20.46
N ILE A 20 -5.70 7.35 21.01
CA ILE A 20 -6.59 6.24 20.64
C ILE A 20 -7.00 6.36 19.18
N ILE A 21 -7.40 7.55 18.72
CA ILE A 21 -7.75 7.80 17.31
C ILE A 21 -6.55 7.52 16.41
N ALA A 22 -5.34 7.95 16.79
CA ALA A 22 -4.14 7.74 16.00
C ALA A 22 -3.81 6.25 15.79
N ILE A 23 -4.02 5.40 16.79
CA ILE A 23 -3.81 3.95 16.67
C ILE A 23 -4.72 3.35 15.58
N GLY A 24 -5.94 3.85 15.43
CA GLY A 24 -6.86 3.40 14.37
C GLY A 24 -6.52 3.96 12.99
N VAL A 25 -6.24 5.27 12.91
CA VAL A 25 -6.11 5.99 11.64
C VAL A 25 -4.73 5.84 10.99
N VAL A 26 -3.66 5.82 11.78
CA VAL A 26 -2.28 5.83 11.26
C VAL A 26 -1.86 4.55 10.50
N PRO A 27 -2.18 3.31 10.97
CA PRO A 27 -1.67 2.10 10.32
C PRO A 27 -2.35 1.73 8.98
N GLU A 28 -3.36 2.49 8.55
CA GLU A 28 -4.12 2.14 7.36
C GLU A 28 -3.27 2.21 6.06
N ASN A 29 -3.12 1.05 5.41
CA ASN A 29 -2.51 0.86 4.09
C ASN A 29 -1.09 1.46 3.90
N ARG A 30 -0.27 1.45 4.96
CA ARG A 30 1.08 2.05 4.99
C ARG A 30 2.16 1.00 5.29
N ARG A 31 3.39 1.28 4.85
CA ARG A 31 4.57 0.48 5.22
C ARG A 31 4.76 0.54 6.75
N PRO A 32 4.98 -0.60 7.42
CA PRO A 32 5.09 -0.66 8.89
C PRO A 32 6.06 0.37 9.49
N SER A 33 7.19 0.61 8.81
CA SER A 33 8.21 1.57 9.27
C SER A 33 7.72 3.03 9.32
N SER A 34 6.92 3.46 8.34
CA SER A 34 6.41 4.84 8.31
C SER A 34 5.29 5.04 9.34
N SER A 35 4.43 4.06 9.54
CA SER A 35 3.34 4.13 10.52
C SER A 35 3.90 4.18 11.94
N SER A 36 4.89 3.34 12.26
CA SER A 36 5.54 3.35 13.57
C SER A 36 6.18 4.69 13.91
N ALA A 37 6.83 5.36 12.95
CA ALA A 37 7.41 6.69 13.17
C ALA A 37 6.35 7.75 13.56
N TRP A 38 5.20 7.74 12.87
CA TRP A 38 4.09 8.66 13.19
C TRP A 38 3.43 8.34 14.51
N LEU A 39 3.23 7.06 14.83
CA LEU A 39 2.69 6.64 16.12
C LEU A 39 3.60 7.04 17.28
N LEU A 40 4.92 6.87 17.13
CA LEU A 40 5.89 7.34 18.12
C LEU A 40 5.79 8.86 18.30
N LEU A 41 5.77 9.63 17.21
CA LEU A 41 5.64 11.08 17.28
C LEU A 41 4.36 11.51 18.02
N ILE A 42 3.22 10.91 17.70
CA ILE A 42 1.94 11.23 18.34
C ILE A 42 1.90 10.76 19.80
N LEU A 43 2.56 9.64 20.12
CA LEU A 43 2.64 9.14 21.49
C LEU A 43 3.36 10.14 22.40
N PHE A 44 4.49 10.70 21.94
CA PHE A 44 5.31 11.65 22.69
C PHE A 44 4.81 13.09 22.61
N LEU A 45 4.31 13.53 21.45
CA LEU A 45 3.81 14.89 21.21
C LEU A 45 2.47 14.84 20.46
N PRO A 46 1.37 14.43 21.10
CA PRO A 46 0.09 14.24 20.42
C PRO A 46 -0.49 15.54 19.85
N VAL A 47 -0.34 16.66 20.58
CA VAL A 47 -0.84 17.98 20.18
C VAL A 47 -0.19 18.47 18.88
N ILE A 48 1.08 18.13 18.63
CA ILE A 48 1.84 18.57 17.44
C ILE A 48 1.86 17.47 16.37
N GLY A 49 2.11 16.23 16.79
CA GLY A 49 2.24 15.07 15.92
C GLY A 49 0.95 14.75 15.18
N PHE A 50 -0.21 14.91 15.81
CA PHE A 50 -1.49 14.60 15.17
C PHE A 50 -1.83 15.59 14.03
N PRO A 51 -1.75 16.93 14.22
CA PRO A 51 -1.87 17.86 13.10
C PRO A 51 -0.82 17.65 12.00
N LEU A 52 0.43 17.38 12.36
CA LEU A 52 1.50 17.17 11.39
C LEU A 52 1.26 15.90 10.55
N TYR A 53 0.79 14.82 11.18
CA TYR A 53 0.36 13.61 10.51
C TYR A 53 -0.79 13.91 9.55
N TRP A 54 -1.78 14.69 9.96
CA TRP A 54 -2.91 15.02 9.09
C TRP A 54 -2.50 15.82 7.85
N LEU A 55 -1.58 16.78 7.99
CA LEU A 55 -1.09 17.63 6.91
C LEU A 55 -0.15 16.90 5.93
N ILE A 56 0.85 16.18 6.45
CA ILE A 56 1.95 15.61 5.65
C ILE A 56 1.80 14.10 5.50
N GLY A 57 1.36 13.46 6.58
CA GLY A 57 1.28 12.02 6.72
C GLY A 57 0.00 11.41 6.16
N SER A 58 -1.07 12.17 5.91
CA SER A 58 -2.38 11.56 5.65
C SER A 58 -2.43 10.79 4.32
N PRO A 59 -3.08 9.62 4.31
CA PRO A 59 -3.27 8.81 3.09
C PRO A 59 -4.16 9.52 2.06
N TRP A 60 -5.02 10.44 2.49
CA TRP A 60 -5.98 11.14 1.65
C TRP A 60 -5.33 11.95 0.52
N VAL A 61 -4.14 12.52 0.76
CA VAL A 61 -3.40 13.31 -0.24
C VAL A 61 -2.79 12.43 -1.35
N ARG A 62 -2.60 11.13 -1.10
CA ARG A 62 -1.86 10.23 -2.01
C ARG A 62 -2.75 9.42 -2.97
N GLY A 63 -4.07 9.64 -2.97
CA GLY A 63 -5.02 8.93 -3.83
C GLY A 63 -4.73 9.05 -5.33
N ARG A 64 -3.97 10.05 -5.78
CA ARG A 64 -3.60 10.20 -7.20
C ARG A 64 -2.85 8.99 -7.75
N ARG A 65 -1.92 8.40 -6.98
CA ARG A 65 -1.16 7.23 -7.45
C ARG A 65 -2.01 5.98 -7.54
N GLN A 66 -2.92 5.77 -6.59
CA GLN A 66 -3.89 4.67 -6.64
C GLN A 66 -4.81 4.81 -7.85
N LYS A 67 -5.37 6.01 -8.08
CA LYS A 67 -6.20 6.26 -9.27
C LYS A 67 -5.47 5.98 -10.58
N ILE A 68 -4.20 6.39 -10.69
CA ILE A 68 -3.39 6.11 -11.90
C ILE A 68 -3.15 4.61 -12.05
N GLN A 69 -2.90 3.89 -10.95
CA GLN A 69 -2.75 2.43 -10.97
C GLN A 69 -4.05 1.76 -11.41
N GLU A 70 -5.18 2.11 -10.80
CA GLU A 70 -6.51 1.59 -11.14
C GLU A 70 -6.85 1.84 -12.62
N GLN A 71 -6.55 3.03 -13.14
CA GLN A 71 -6.72 3.34 -14.56
C GLN A 71 -5.85 2.45 -15.46
N SER A 72 -4.61 2.20 -15.06
CA SER A 72 -3.69 1.34 -15.82
C SER A 72 -4.15 -0.11 -15.81
N ASP A 73 -4.54 -0.62 -14.63
CA ASP A 73 -5.04 -1.98 -14.45
C ASP A 73 -6.34 -2.20 -15.23
N GLU A 74 -7.23 -1.20 -15.28
CA GLU A 74 -8.48 -1.27 -16.04
C GLU A 74 -8.21 -1.34 -17.56
N VAL A 75 -7.25 -0.57 -18.07
CA VAL A 75 -6.84 -0.65 -19.49
C VAL A 75 -6.30 -2.04 -19.81
N ILE A 76 -5.39 -2.57 -18.99
CA ILE A 76 -4.83 -3.91 -19.19
C ILE A 76 -5.95 -4.96 -19.15
N LYS A 77 -6.85 -4.87 -18.16
CA LYS A 77 -7.97 -5.79 -18.01
C LYS A 77 -8.86 -5.82 -19.25
N ARG A 78 -9.25 -4.66 -19.80
CA ARG A 78 -10.08 -4.59 -21.02
C ARG A 78 -9.42 -5.28 -22.21
N HIS A 79 -8.11 -5.12 -22.39
CA HIS A 79 -7.40 -5.78 -23.49
C HIS A 79 -7.17 -7.27 -23.25
N THR A 80 -7.18 -7.71 -22.00
CA THR A 80 -6.77 -9.05 -21.60
C THR A 80 -7.95 -9.96 -21.26
N GLU A 81 -9.15 -9.44 -20.99
CA GLU A 81 -10.32 -10.18 -20.49
C GLU A 81 -10.69 -11.42 -21.32
N GLY A 82 -10.52 -11.36 -22.65
CA GLY A 82 -10.77 -12.48 -23.56
C GLY A 82 -9.65 -13.53 -23.65
N LEU A 83 -8.47 -13.28 -23.05
CA LEU A 83 -7.35 -14.20 -23.09
C LEU A 83 -7.48 -15.29 -22.02
N PRO A 84 -7.21 -16.57 -22.37
CA PRO A 84 -7.27 -17.67 -21.42
C PRO A 84 -6.24 -17.49 -20.30
N LEU A 85 -6.49 -18.14 -19.15
CA LEU A 85 -5.56 -18.11 -18.02
C LEU A 85 -4.25 -18.84 -18.35
N VAL A 86 -4.37 -19.98 -19.03
CA VAL A 86 -3.28 -20.81 -19.51
C VAL A 86 -3.32 -20.76 -21.05
N PRO A 87 -2.21 -20.39 -21.73
CA PRO A 87 -2.17 -20.35 -23.19
C PRO A 87 -2.51 -21.70 -23.82
N GLU A 88 -3.06 -21.67 -25.03
CA GLU A 88 -3.34 -22.88 -25.79
C GLU A 88 -2.07 -23.71 -26.01
N GLY A 89 -2.14 -25.01 -25.75
CA GLY A 89 -0.99 -25.92 -25.85
C GLY A 89 -0.04 -25.92 -24.65
N ALA A 90 -0.26 -25.05 -23.65
CA ALA A 90 0.49 -25.08 -22.40
C ALA A 90 -0.22 -25.96 -21.35
N HIS A 91 0.55 -26.76 -20.61
CA HIS A 91 0.06 -27.52 -19.47
C HIS A 91 0.59 -26.92 -18.17
N ALA A 92 -0.28 -26.28 -17.40
CA ALA A 92 0.07 -25.77 -16.08
C ALA A 92 -0.16 -26.85 -15.02
N SER A 93 0.78 -26.99 -14.08
CA SER A 93 0.54 -27.77 -12.87
C SER A 93 -0.50 -27.05 -11.99
N PRO A 94 -1.21 -27.77 -11.09
CA PRO A 94 -2.19 -27.14 -10.19
C PRO A 94 -1.60 -26.02 -9.31
N ALA A 95 -0.31 -26.12 -8.97
CA ALA A 95 0.40 -25.08 -8.23
C ALA A 95 0.64 -23.83 -9.11
N LEU A 96 1.04 -24.04 -10.37
CA LEU A 96 1.25 -22.94 -11.32
C LEU A 96 -0.06 -22.23 -11.65
N GLU A 97 -1.15 -22.97 -11.84
CA GLU A 97 -2.47 -22.39 -12.14
C GLU A 97 -2.95 -21.43 -11.03
N ARG A 98 -2.69 -21.77 -9.76
CA ARG A 98 -2.96 -20.86 -8.62
C ARG A 98 -2.15 -19.57 -8.69
N ILE A 99 -0.88 -19.68 -9.08
CA ILE A 99 0.00 -18.50 -9.26
C ILE A 99 -0.51 -17.65 -10.43
N LEU A 100 -0.93 -18.27 -11.54
CA LEU A 100 -1.50 -17.56 -12.68
C LEU A 100 -2.80 -16.85 -12.32
N HIS A 101 -3.70 -17.50 -11.57
CA HIS A 101 -4.92 -16.87 -11.06
C HIS A 101 -4.61 -15.67 -10.16
N MET A 102 -3.66 -15.82 -9.23
CA MET A 102 -3.24 -14.73 -8.37
C MET A 102 -2.62 -13.57 -9.17
N ASN A 103 -1.76 -13.89 -10.14
CA ASN A 103 -1.14 -12.88 -11.02
C ASN A 103 -2.23 -12.11 -11.79
N ARG A 104 -3.15 -12.83 -12.44
CA ARG A 104 -4.28 -12.24 -13.17
C ARG A 104 -5.16 -11.36 -12.27
N ALA A 105 -5.38 -11.76 -11.02
CA ALA A 105 -6.17 -10.98 -10.07
C ALA A 105 -5.46 -9.70 -9.57
N LEU A 106 -4.12 -9.75 -9.43
CA LEU A 106 -3.33 -8.64 -8.88
C LEU A 106 -2.86 -7.62 -9.93
N THR A 107 -2.63 -8.07 -11.17
CA THR A 107 -1.99 -7.24 -12.22
C THR A 107 -2.84 -7.12 -13.48
N SER A 108 -3.92 -7.90 -13.59
CA SER A 108 -4.70 -8.07 -14.82
C SER A 108 -3.90 -8.60 -16.02
N MET A 109 -2.63 -8.97 -15.84
CA MET A 109 -1.77 -9.43 -16.94
C MET A 109 -2.09 -10.87 -17.35
N PRO A 110 -2.00 -11.20 -18.64
CA PRO A 110 -2.14 -12.55 -19.13
C PRO A 110 -0.86 -13.37 -18.91
N CYS A 111 -1.04 -14.69 -18.81
CA CYS A 111 0.07 -15.61 -19.05
C CYS A 111 0.38 -15.63 -20.55
N MET A 112 1.66 -15.60 -20.91
CA MET A 112 2.13 -15.64 -22.29
C MET A 112 3.14 -16.77 -22.45
N THR A 113 3.13 -17.43 -23.61
CA THR A 113 4.20 -18.34 -24.01
C THR A 113 5.39 -17.55 -24.52
N GLY A 114 6.58 -18.09 -24.36
CA GLY A 114 7.82 -17.50 -24.85
C GLY A 114 8.84 -18.58 -25.16
N GLU A 115 9.77 -18.25 -26.05
CA GLU A 115 10.90 -19.09 -26.41
C GLU A 115 12.19 -18.43 -25.93
N VAL A 116 13.10 -19.21 -25.36
CA VAL A 116 14.42 -18.72 -24.95
C VAL A 116 15.35 -18.75 -26.17
N LEU A 117 15.51 -17.59 -26.82
CA LEU A 117 16.31 -17.45 -28.04
C LEU A 117 17.82 -17.49 -27.78
N GLY A 118 18.26 -17.21 -26.56
CA GLY A 118 19.68 -17.23 -26.20
C GLY A 118 19.93 -16.70 -24.79
N MET A 119 20.94 -17.24 -24.14
CA MET A 119 21.44 -16.75 -22.85
C MET A 119 22.67 -15.90 -23.11
N HIS A 120 22.62 -14.61 -22.79
CA HIS A 120 23.79 -13.74 -22.92
C HIS A 120 24.64 -13.91 -21.67
N GLY A 121 25.81 -14.54 -21.83
CA GLY A 121 26.82 -14.65 -20.78
C GLY A 121 27.75 -13.44 -20.79
N GLU A 122 27.92 -12.85 -19.60
CA GLU A 122 28.91 -11.83 -19.21
C GLU A 122 28.89 -10.46 -19.91
N ALA A 123 28.66 -9.43 -19.09
CA ALA A 123 28.82 -8.01 -19.42
C ALA A 123 30.29 -7.57 -19.44
N ALA A 124 31.17 -8.34 -20.08
CA ALA A 124 32.62 -8.14 -20.07
C ALA A 124 33.25 -7.76 -21.42
N GLU A 125 32.45 -7.40 -22.44
CA GLU A 125 32.96 -6.87 -23.71
C GLU A 125 32.15 -5.66 -24.18
N THR A 126 32.40 -4.50 -23.57
CA THR A 126 32.24 -3.16 -24.15
C THR A 126 33.33 -2.27 -23.59
#